data_AF-A0A6N3ABH9-F1
#
_entry.id   AF-A0A6N3ABH9-F1
#
_cell.length_a   1.000
_cell.length_b   1.000
_cell.length_c   1.000
_cell.angle_alpha   90.00
_cell.angle_beta   90.00
_cell.angle_gamma   90.00
#
_symmetry.space_group_name_H-M   'P 1'
#
loop_
_entity.id
_entity.type
_entity.pdbx_description
1 polymer ?
#
loop_
_entity_poly.entity_id
_entity_poly.type
_entity_poly.pdbx_seq_one_letter_code
_entity_poly.pdbx_strand_id
1 'polypeptide(L)'
;MNNNFFSILISIVNKVLDWLKNVLVRFKKSGFGLFFIKNLFILPEFFSDREYSIFAKIKVVLTFLVTIFYFMSSFDFLPEVFFGGFGFIDDFLILAWGIGLINEELANYKTEFENSLKSKIIEDVHWEIRDDKE
;
A
#
# COMPACT_ATOMS: atom_id res chain seq x y z
N MET A 1 25.08 6.83 36.39
CA MET A 1 25.30 7.24 34.99
C MET A 1 24.49 6.37 34.01
N ASN A 2 23.17 6.18 34.25
CA ASN A 2 22.37 5.14 33.57
C ASN A 2 20.99 5.62 33.03
N ASN A 3 20.57 6.86 33.31
CA ASN A 3 19.21 7.32 32.96
C ASN A 3 19.05 7.74 31.49
N ASN A 4 20.12 8.26 30.86
CA ASN A 4 20.06 8.66 29.44
C ASN A 4 20.03 7.47 28.48
N PHE A 5 20.71 6.37 28.81
CA PHE A 5 20.68 5.17 27.97
C PHE A 5 19.29 4.52 27.99
N PHE A 6 18.70 4.36 29.19
CA PHE A 6 17.36 3.82 29.34
C PHE A 6 16.28 4.70 28.67
N SER A 7 16.39 6.03 28.75
CA SER A 7 15.42 6.92 28.09
C SER A 7 15.49 6.84 26.56
N ILE A 8 16.71 6.74 25.99
CA ILE A 8 16.91 6.53 24.55
C ILE A 8 16.32 5.18 24.12
N LEU A 9 16.57 4.12 24.89
CA LEU A 9 16.02 2.79 24.62
C LEU A 9 14.48 2.80 24.61
N ILE A 10 13.86 3.40 25.63
CA ILE A 10 12.40 3.53 25.73
C ILE A 10 11.83 4.33 24.54
N SER A 11 12.52 5.39 24.12
CA SER A 11 12.12 6.18 22.94
C SER A 11 12.14 5.36 21.65
N ILE A 12 13.17 4.54 21.45
CA ILE A 12 13.27 3.63 20.30
C ILE A 12 12.14 2.60 20.34
N VAL A 13 11.92 1.97 21.50
CA VAL A 13 10.86 0.98 21.69
C VAL A 13 9.48 1.58 21.39
N ASN A 14 9.19 2.79 21.88
CA ASN A 14 7.93 3.47 21.62
C ASN A 14 7.73 3.74 20.11
N LYS A 15 8.77 4.18 19.39
CA LYS A 15 8.70 4.37 17.93
C LYS A 15 8.40 3.07 17.20
N VAL A 16 9.01 1.96 17.61
CA VAL A 16 8.76 0.64 17.02
C VAL A 16 7.32 0.21 17.29
N LEU A 17 6.83 0.39 18.52
CA LEU A 17 5.43 0.07 18.88
C LEU A 17 4.44 0.92 18.10
N ASP A 18 4.70 2.21 17.91
CA ASP A 18 3.87 3.10 17.11
C ASP A 18 3.86 2.68 15.63
N TRP A 19 5.01 2.28 15.10
CA TRP A 19 5.11 1.74 13.74
C TRP A 19 4.31 0.45 13.59
N LEU A 20 4.47 -0.52 14.50
CA LEU A 20 3.72 -1.77 14.52
C LEU A 20 2.21 -1.52 14.59
N LYS A 21 1.78 -0.61 15.47
CA LYS A 21 0.38 -0.20 15.57
C LYS A 21 -0.13 0.35 14.24
N ASN A 22 0.65 1.19 13.57
CA ASN A 22 0.27 1.74 12.27
C ASN A 22 0.15 0.67 11.18
N VAL A 23 1.05 -0.31 11.15
CA VAL A 23 0.98 -1.47 10.25
C VAL A 23 -0.33 -2.22 10.46
N LEU A 24 -0.63 -2.60 11.71
CA LEU A 24 -1.83 -3.35 12.06
C LEU A 24 -3.12 -2.57 11.77
N VAL A 25 -3.13 -1.25 12.04
CA VAL A 25 -4.28 -0.39 11.74
C VAL A 25 -4.53 -0.31 10.23
N ARG A 26 -3.49 -0.15 9.41
CA ARG A 26 -3.62 -0.14 7.94
C ARG A 26 -4.10 -1.48 7.41
N PHE A 27 -3.53 -2.58 7.91
CA PHE A 27 -3.94 -3.93 7.52
C PHE A 27 -5.40 -4.24 7.92
N LYS A 28 -5.83 -3.78 9.09
CA LYS A 28 -7.24 -3.87 9.49
C LYS A 28 -8.14 -3.07 8.56
N LYS A 29 -7.73 -1.84 8.18
CA LYS A 29 -8.49 -0.99 7.24
C LYS A 29 -8.59 -1.61 5.84
N SER A 30 -7.60 -2.38 5.41
CA SER A 30 -7.66 -3.16 4.16
C SER A 30 -8.50 -4.44 4.27
N GLY A 31 -9.27 -4.62 5.34
CA GLY A 31 -10.11 -5.80 5.55
C GLY A 31 -9.30 -7.06 5.70
N PHE A 32 -8.13 -6.97 6.36
CA PHE A 32 -7.20 -8.09 6.55
C PHE A 32 -6.77 -8.74 5.23
N GLY A 33 -6.61 -7.94 4.18
CA GLY A 33 -6.19 -8.41 2.86
C GLY A 33 -7.32 -8.85 1.92
N LEU A 34 -8.56 -9.01 2.40
CA LEU A 34 -9.69 -9.33 1.52
C LEU A 34 -9.96 -8.22 0.50
N PHE A 35 -9.96 -6.95 0.94
CA PHE A 35 -10.12 -5.82 0.01
C PHE A 35 -8.89 -5.63 -0.87
N PHE A 36 -7.71 -6.04 -0.41
CA PHE A 36 -6.50 -5.99 -1.22
C PHE A 36 -6.61 -6.89 -2.45
N ILE A 37 -7.09 -8.13 -2.31
CA ILE A 37 -7.28 -9.03 -3.47
C ILE A 37 -8.25 -8.40 -4.49
N LYS A 38 -9.33 -7.78 -4.01
CA LYS A 38 -10.28 -7.07 -4.88
C LYS A 38 -9.64 -5.86 -5.57
N ASN A 39 -8.88 -5.07 -4.83
CA ASN A 39 -8.22 -3.87 -5.34
C ASN A 39 -7.02 -4.20 -6.24
N LEU A 40 -6.44 -5.38 -6.13
CA LEU A 40 -5.35 -5.86 -6.99
C LEU A 40 -5.75 -5.83 -8.47
N PHE A 41 -7.02 -6.08 -8.78
CA PHE A 41 -7.54 -5.99 -10.15
C PHE A 41 -7.56 -4.58 -10.72
N ILE A 42 -7.43 -3.54 -9.89
CA ILE A 42 -7.36 -2.12 -10.29
C ILE A 42 -5.91 -1.72 -10.64
N LEU A 43 -4.91 -2.52 -10.24
CA LEU A 43 -3.50 -2.20 -10.52
C LEU A 43 -3.19 -1.92 -11.99
N PRO A 44 -3.71 -2.67 -12.99
CA PRO A 44 -3.45 -2.36 -14.39
C PRO A 44 -3.92 -0.96 -14.76
N GLU A 45 -5.14 -0.59 -14.35
CA GLU A 45 -5.73 0.72 -14.60
C GLU A 45 -4.95 1.83 -13.89
N PHE A 46 -4.60 1.63 -12.62
CA PHE A 46 -3.75 2.51 -11.82
C PHE A 46 -2.41 2.80 -12.50
N PHE A 47 -1.73 1.78 -13.04
CA PHE A 47 -0.44 1.97 -13.71
C PHE A 47 -0.59 2.60 -15.10
N SER A 48 -1.64 2.27 -15.84
CA SER A 48 -1.94 2.83 -17.16
C SER A 48 -2.35 4.31 -17.11
N ASP A 49 -2.93 4.78 -16.01
CA ASP A 49 -3.41 6.15 -15.88
C ASP A 49 -2.26 7.17 -15.81
N ARG A 50 -1.99 7.87 -16.91
CA ARG A 50 -0.88 8.84 -16.99
C ARG A 50 -1.08 10.10 -16.15
N GLU A 51 -2.33 10.43 -15.81
CA GLU A 51 -2.64 11.64 -15.03
C GLU A 51 -2.48 11.41 -13.53
N TYR A 52 -2.49 10.16 -13.08
CA TYR A 52 -2.30 9.84 -11.68
C TYR A 52 -0.82 9.97 -11.25
N SER A 53 -0.63 10.33 -9.97
CA SER A 53 0.67 10.67 -9.41
C SER A 53 1.73 9.59 -9.61
N ILE A 54 2.83 9.95 -10.27
CA ILE A 54 4.01 9.09 -10.45
C ILE A 54 4.59 8.68 -9.09
N PHE A 55 4.53 9.55 -8.08
CA PHE A 55 5.02 9.25 -6.73
C PHE A 55 4.25 8.11 -6.08
N ALA A 56 2.93 8.06 -6.26
CA ALA A 56 2.11 6.96 -5.75
C ALA A 56 2.45 5.64 -6.44
N LYS A 57 2.68 5.67 -7.77
CA LYS A 57 3.12 4.49 -8.53
C LYS A 57 4.48 3.97 -8.07
N ILE A 58 5.46 4.86 -7.92
CA ILE A 58 6.78 4.51 -7.41
C ILE A 58 6.67 3.91 -6.01
N LYS A 59 5.82 4.48 -5.15
CA LYS A 59 5.59 3.97 -3.79
C LYS A 59 5.05 2.53 -3.84
N VAL A 60 4.03 2.25 -4.66
CA VAL A 60 3.48 0.89 -4.82
C VAL A 60 4.55 -0.09 -5.32
N VAL A 61 5.32 0.29 -6.35
CA VAL A 61 6.40 -0.55 -6.90
C VAL A 61 7.49 -0.81 -5.86
N LEU A 62 7.94 0.21 -5.13
CA LEU A 62 8.94 0.06 -4.08
C LEU A 62 8.43 -0.81 -2.94
N THR A 63 7.20 -0.63 -2.49
CA THR A 63 6.60 -1.48 -1.45
C THR A 63 6.53 -2.94 -1.90
N PHE A 64 6.15 -3.19 -3.15
CA PHE A 64 6.14 -4.53 -3.72
C PHE A 64 7.54 -5.15 -3.77
N LEU A 65 8.54 -4.40 -4.26
CA LEU A 65 9.93 -4.85 -4.32
C LEU A 65 10.52 -5.12 -2.93
N VAL A 66 10.26 -4.25 -1.94
CA VAL A 66 10.70 -4.46 -0.56
C VAL A 66 10.06 -5.72 0.03
N THR A 67 8.77 -5.93 -0.22
CA THR A 67 8.06 -7.13 0.25
C THR A 67 8.67 -8.40 -0.35
N ILE A 68 8.84 -8.45 -1.68
CA ILE A 68 9.46 -9.60 -2.35
C ILE A 68 10.91 -9.80 -1.91
N PHE A 69 11.69 -8.72 -1.84
CA PHE A 69 13.07 -8.79 -1.43
C PHE A 69 13.19 -9.37 -0.02
N TYR A 70 12.31 -8.95 0.90
CA TYR A 70 12.26 -9.52 2.25
C TYR A 70 11.93 -11.02 2.24
N PHE A 71 10.91 -11.45 1.49
CA PHE A 71 10.54 -12.87 1.36
C PHE A 71 11.61 -13.76 0.71
N MET A 72 12.33 -13.23 -0.28
CA MET A 72 13.39 -13.96 -0.98
C MET A 72 14.71 -13.94 -0.21
N SER A 73 14.88 -12.94 0.64
CA SER A 73 16.06 -12.76 1.45
C SER A 73 15.95 -13.69 2.66
N SER A 74 16.91 -14.59 2.84
CA SER A 74 17.04 -15.38 4.08
C SER A 74 17.46 -14.56 5.30
N PHE A 75 17.24 -13.24 5.27
CA PHE A 75 17.53 -12.34 6.39
C PHE A 75 16.30 -12.29 7.31
N ASP A 76 16.32 -13.11 8.37
CA ASP A 76 15.47 -12.92 9.55
C ASP A 76 15.94 -11.65 10.29
N PHE A 77 15.43 -10.49 9.89
CA PHE A 77 15.80 -9.20 10.47
C PHE A 77 15.30 -9.04 11.91
N LEU A 78 14.23 -9.74 12.27
CA LEU A 78 13.79 -9.88 13.66
C LEU A 78 14.52 -11.09 14.22
N PRO A 79 15.45 -10.91 15.16
CA PRO A 79 16.24 -12.01 15.64
C PRO A 79 15.30 -13.09 16.18
N GLU A 80 15.47 -14.33 15.68
CA GLU A 80 15.07 -15.55 16.40
C GLU A 80 15.45 -15.46 17.90
N VAL A 81 16.48 -14.66 18.22
CA VAL A 81 16.97 -14.29 19.56
C VAL A 81 15.93 -13.57 20.44
N PHE A 82 15.02 -12.74 19.91
CA PHE A 82 14.03 -12.02 20.73
C PHE A 82 12.73 -12.81 20.95
N PHE A 83 12.33 -13.66 20.00
CA PHE A 83 11.02 -14.31 20.03
C PHE A 83 11.05 -15.84 20.06
N GLY A 84 12.20 -16.51 19.93
CA GLY A 84 12.22 -17.97 19.74
C GLY A 84 11.51 -18.34 18.44
N GLY A 85 11.11 -19.61 18.24
CA GLY A 85 10.60 -20.22 16.99
C GLY A 85 9.32 -19.65 16.34
N PHE A 86 9.12 -18.34 16.37
CA PHE A 86 8.10 -17.54 15.72
C PHE A 86 8.65 -16.74 14.52
N GLY A 87 9.62 -17.29 13.76
CA GLY A 87 10.15 -16.70 12.53
C GLY A 87 9.15 -16.58 11.37
N PHE A 88 7.85 -16.72 11.64
CA PHE A 88 6.77 -16.43 10.68
C PHE A 88 6.06 -15.10 10.99
N ILE A 89 6.26 -14.55 12.20
CA ILE A 89 5.58 -13.34 12.64
C ILE A 89 6.15 -12.11 11.91
N ASP A 90 7.46 -12.07 11.71
CA ASP A 90 8.13 -11.00 10.99
C ASP A 90 7.77 -11.00 9.50
N ASP A 91 7.76 -12.15 8.84
CA ASP A 91 7.23 -12.33 7.49
C ASP A 91 5.79 -11.83 7.37
N PHE A 92 4.94 -12.21 8.32
CA PHE A 92 3.55 -11.75 8.37
C PHE A 92 3.44 -10.23 8.54
N LEU A 93 4.29 -9.63 9.39
CA LEU A 93 4.29 -8.18 9.60
C LEU A 93 4.68 -7.41 8.34
N ILE A 94 5.68 -7.90 7.59
CA ILE A 94 6.09 -7.30 6.32
C ILE A 94 5.00 -7.46 5.26
N LEU A 95 4.33 -8.63 5.17
CA LEU A 95 3.16 -8.81 4.31
C LEU A 95 2.03 -7.85 4.68
N ALA A 96 1.67 -7.80 5.96
CA ALA A 96 0.59 -6.96 6.44
C ALA A 96 0.87 -5.48 6.16
N TRP A 97 2.13 -5.05 6.31
CA TRP A 97 2.58 -3.72 5.94
C TRP A 97 2.46 -3.46 4.45
N GLY A 98 2.99 -4.35 3.61
CA GLY A 98 2.94 -4.21 2.15
C GLY A 98 1.51 -4.17 1.61
N ILE A 99 0.68 -5.13 2.04
CA ILE A 99 -0.75 -5.20 1.72
C ILE A 99 -1.47 -3.93 2.16
N GLY A 100 -1.24 -3.47 3.39
CA GLY A 100 -1.89 -2.28 3.93
C GLY A 100 -1.57 -1.03 3.12
N LEU A 101 -0.30 -0.84 2.77
CA LEU A 101 0.18 0.35 2.06
C LEU A 101 -0.27 0.36 0.60
N ILE A 102 -0.15 -0.77 -0.11
CA ILE A 102 -0.64 -0.85 -1.51
C ILE A 102 -2.16 -0.67 -1.55
N ASN A 103 -2.90 -1.29 -0.63
CA ASN A 103 -4.35 -1.12 -0.57
C ASN A 103 -4.77 0.33 -0.29
N GLU A 104 -4.04 1.04 0.56
CA GLU A 104 -4.27 2.46 0.84
C GLU A 104 -4.10 3.32 -0.42
N GLU A 105 -3.02 3.14 -1.17
CA GLU A 105 -2.79 3.89 -2.42
C GLU A 105 -3.84 3.56 -3.49
N LEU A 106 -4.23 2.29 -3.63
CA LEU A 106 -5.28 1.89 -4.57
C LEU A 106 -6.66 2.42 -4.19
N ALA A 107 -6.98 2.46 -2.90
CA ALA A 107 -8.24 3.04 -2.41
C ALA A 107 -8.27 4.56 -2.64
N ASN A 108 -7.15 5.25 -2.43
CA ASN A 108 -7.03 6.67 -2.74
C ASN A 108 -7.20 6.92 -4.24
N TYR A 109 -6.53 6.12 -5.09
CA TYR A 109 -6.70 6.18 -6.54
C TYR A 109 -8.16 6.03 -6.96
N LYS A 110 -8.85 4.99 -6.46
CA LYS A 110 -10.26 4.73 -6.78
C LYS A 110 -11.15 5.92 -6.39
N THR A 111 -10.89 6.51 -5.22
CA THR A 111 -11.64 7.68 -4.73
C THR A 111 -11.38 8.91 -5.60
N GLU A 112 -10.13 9.15 -5.99
CA GLU A 112 -9.78 10.27 -6.89
C GLU A 112 -10.35 10.07 -8.29
N PHE A 113 -10.30 8.85 -8.81
CA PHE A 113 -10.87 8.48 -10.10
C PHE A 113 -12.38 8.69 -10.12
N GLU A 114 -13.11 8.20 -9.10
CA GLU A 114 -14.56 8.40 -8.95
C GLU A 114 -14.94 9.88 -8.86
N ASN A 115 -14.11 10.71 -8.21
CA ASN A 115 -14.34 12.16 -8.11
C ASN A 115 -13.89 12.94 -9.36
N SER A 116 -13.15 12.32 -10.28
CA SER A 116 -12.68 12.96 -11.50
C SER A 116 -13.77 13.04 -12.58
N LEU A 117 -13.63 13.98 -13.53
CA LEU A 117 -14.55 14.07 -14.67
C LEU A 117 -14.53 12.83 -15.58
N LYS A 118 -13.47 12.00 -15.52
CA LYS A 118 -13.36 10.75 -16.30
C LYS A 118 -14.36 9.68 -15.86
N SER A 119 -14.83 9.71 -14.61
CA SER A 119 -15.85 8.77 -14.13
C SER A 119 -17.26 9.12 -14.62
N LYS A 120 -17.48 10.38 -15.04
CA LYS A 120 -18.78 10.84 -15.52
C LYS A 120 -18.94 10.48 -17.00
N ILE A 121 -19.84 9.55 -17.27
CA ILE A 121 -20.34 9.29 -18.62
C ILE A 121 -20.99 10.59 -19.12
N ILE A 122 -20.54 11.11 -20.26
CA ILE A 122 -21.20 12.25 -20.91
C ILE A 122 -22.42 11.69 -21.62
N GLU A 123 -23.58 11.76 -20.96
CA GLU A 123 -24.83 11.18 -21.48
C GLU A 123 -25.50 12.07 -22.56
N ASP A 124 -25.16 13.37 -22.61
CA ASP A 124 -25.75 14.35 -23.54
C ASP A 124 -24.79 14.81 -24.65
N VAL A 125 -24.20 13.87 -25.40
CA VAL A 125 -23.45 14.21 -26.62
C VAL A 125 -24.41 14.28 -27.80
N HIS A 126 -24.90 15.48 -28.11
CA HIS A 126 -25.66 15.74 -29.33
C HIS A 126 -24.70 15.71 -30.52
N TRP A 127 -24.71 14.64 -31.32
CA TRP A 127 -23.94 14.55 -32.55
C TRP A 127 -24.86 14.68 -33.77
N GLU A 128 -24.40 15.40 -34.79
CA GLU A 128 -25.02 15.43 -36.12
C GLU A 128 -24.09 14.73 -37.10
N ILE A 129 -24.57 13.67 -37.77
CA ILE A 129 -23.88 13.15 -38.97
C ILE A 129 -24.15 14.14 -40.10
N ARG A 130 -23.08 14.71 -40.65
CA ARG A 130 -23.13 15.43 -41.91
C ARG A 130 -22.56 14.52 -42.98
N ASP A 131 -23.43 14.07 -43.88
CA ASP A 131 -22.97 13.47 -45.13
C ASP A 131 -22.47 14.59 -46.03
N ASP A 132 -21.20 14.48 -46.43
CA ASP A 132 -20.62 15.33 -47.46
C ASP A 132 -21.36 15.02 -48.76
N LYS A 133 -22.11 16.00 -49.27
CA LYS A 133 -22.85 15.88 -50.52
C LYS A 133 -21.86 15.63 -51.68
N GLU A 134 -22.01 14.49 -52.35
CA GLU A 134 -21.38 14.18 -53.65
C GLU A 134 -21.71 15.24 -54.71
#